data_AF-A0A356DUU4-F1
#
_entry.id   AF-A0A356DUU4-F1
#
_cell.length_a   1.000
_cell.length_b   1.000
_cell.length_c   1.000
_cell.angle_alpha   90.00
_cell.angle_beta   90.00
_cell.angle_gamma   90.00
#
_symmetry.space_group_name_H-M   'P 1'
#
loop_
_entity.id
_entity.type
_entity.pdbx_description
1 polymer ?
#
loop_
_entity_poly.entity_id
_entity_poly.type
_entity_poly.pdbx_seq_one_letter_code
_entity_poly.pdbx_strand_id
1 'polypeptide(L)' 'LWEVRSSLKNRIARVLFTVEGNYMVLLHGFIKKSQKTPLEDLKLARERLSKLRGEQ' A
#
# COMPACT_ATOMS: atom_id res chain seq x y z
N LEU A 1 5.65 -6.79 -1.19
CA LEU A 1 4.81 -5.57 -1.01
C LEU A 1 5.65 -4.37 -1.40
N TRP A 2 5.15 -3.55 -2.31
CA TRP A 2 5.84 -2.39 -2.86
C TRP A 2 5.15 -1.09 -2.43
N GLU A 3 5.87 0.03 -2.51
CA GLU A 3 5.32 1.38 -2.23
C GLU A 3 5.60 2.29 -3.42
N VAL A 4 4.57 3.00 -3.88
CA VAL A 4 4.74 4.18 -4.74
C VAL A 4 4.50 5.45 -3.91
N ARG A 5 5.33 6.47 -4.14
CA ARG A 5 5.19 7.79 -3.50
C ARG A 5 4.72 8.81 -4.52
N SER A 6 3.53 9.36 -4.29
CA SER A 6 2.93 10.35 -5.16
C SER A 6 2.98 11.72 -4.50
N SER A 7 3.72 12.64 -5.10
CA SER A 7 3.74 14.04 -4.69
C SER A 7 2.45 14.72 -5.15
N LEU A 8 1.70 15.26 -4.19
CA LEU A 8 0.52 16.09 -4.40
C LEU A 8 0.84 17.53 -3.97
N LYS A 9 0.00 18.51 -4.35
CA LYS A 9 0.25 19.95 -4.16
C LYS A 9 0.89 20.32 -2.81
N ASN A 10 0.36 19.82 -1.69
CA ASN A 10 0.83 20.13 -0.33
C ASN A 10 1.09 18.89 0.54
N ARG A 11 1.17 17.69 -0.04
CA ARG A 11 1.26 16.43 0.71
C ARG A 11 1.82 15.29 -0.14
N ILE A 12 2.29 14.24 0.51
CA ILE A 12 2.73 13.03 -0.18
C ILE A 12 1.70 11.94 0.10
N ALA A 13 1.13 11.34 -0.95
CA ALA A 13 0.36 10.11 -0.84
C ALA A 13 1.29 8.91 -1.01
N ARG A 14 1.03 7.83 -0.29
CA ARG A 14 1.71 6.55 -0.44
C ARG A 14 0.68 5.51 -0.82
N VAL A 15 1.01 4.70 -1.82
CA VAL A 15 0.19 3.55 -2.21
C VAL A 15 1.04 2.29 -2.05
N LEU A 16 0.60 1.41 -1.16
CA LEU A 16 1.12 0.08 -1.00
C LEU A 16 0.43 -0.84 -2.00
N PHE A 17 1.22 -1.57 -2.78
CA PHE A 17 0.70 -2.39 -3.87
C PHE A 17 1.48 -3.69 -4.04
N THR A 18 0.89 -4.63 -4.78
CA THR A 18 1.56 -5.83 -5.28
C THR A 18 1.41 -5.91 -6.80
N VAL A 19 2.16 -6.82 -7.42
CA VAL A 19 1.99 -7.17 -8.83
C VAL A 19 1.54 -8.63 -8.88
N GLU A 20 0.42 -8.89 -9.54
CA GLU A 20 -0.10 -10.24 -9.79
C GLU A 20 -0.29 -10.40 -11.31
N GLY A 21 0.60 -11.17 -11.94
CA GLY A 21 0.72 -11.23 -13.40
C GLY A 21 0.99 -9.85 -14.01
N ASN A 22 0.08 -9.39 -14.87
CA ASN A 22 0.18 -8.08 -15.54
C ASN A 22 -0.58 -6.96 -14.80
N TYR A 23 -1.13 -7.24 -13.62
CA TYR A 23 -1.93 -6.29 -12.86
C TYR A 23 -1.15 -5.73 -11.69
N MET A 24 -1.15 -4.40 -11.58
CA MET A 24 -0.76 -3.71 -10.35
C MET A 24 -2.00 -3.62 -9.43
N VAL A 25 -1.96 -4.32 -8.31
CA VAL A 25 -3.08 -4.34 -7.36
C VAL A 25 -2.78 -3.38 -6.21
N LEU A 26 -3.55 -2.29 -6.14
CA LEU A 26 -3.41 -1.26 -5.11
C LEU A 26 -4.08 -1.74 -3.82
N LEU A 27 -3.26 -2.10 -2.83
CA LEU A 27 -3.74 -2.71 -1.59
C LEU A 27 -4.18 -1.66 -0.59
N HIS A 28 -3.43 -0.57 -0.46
CA HIS A 28 -3.74 0.48 0.52
C HIS A 28 -3.13 1.82 0.12
N GLY A 29 -3.94 2.89 0.15
CA GLY A 29 -3.49 4.25 -0.14
C GLY A 29 -3.77 5.19 1.03
N PHE A 30 -2.78 6.00 1.41
CA PHE A 30 -2.90 6.93 2.54
C PHE A 30 -2.06 8.19 2.34
N ILE A 31 -2.44 9.28 3.03
CA ILE A 31 -1.63 10.50 3.09
C ILE A 31 -0.55 10.32 4.14
N LYS A 32 0.72 10.51 3.75
CA LYS A 32 1.88 10.43 4.63
C LYS A 32 1.74 11.41 5.80
N LYS A 33 1.62 10.88 7.01
CA LYS A 33 1.69 11.66 8.27
C LYS A 33 3.09 11.69 8.88
N SER A 34 3.88 10.64 8.68
CA SER A 34 5.25 10.49 9.20
C SER A 34 6.20 9.90 8.15
N GLN A 35 7.52 10.00 8.36
CA GLN A 35 8.51 9.51 7.39
C GLN A 35 8.47 7.98 7.24
N LYS A 36 8.35 7.25 8.34
CA LYS A 36 8.18 5.79 8.34
C LYS A 36 6.74 5.45 8.03
N THR A 37 6.50 4.36 7.32
CA THR A 37 5.13 3.88 7.13
C THR A 37 4.63 3.29 8.46
N PRO A 38 3.49 3.76 9.00
CA PRO A 38 2.94 3.22 10.24
C PRO A 38 2.71 1.71 10.14
N LEU A 39 2.89 1.01 11.27
CA LEU A 39 2.76 -0.44 11.31
C LEU A 39 1.35 -0.91 10.96
N GLU A 40 0.33 -0.13 11.32
CA GLU A 40 -1.08 -0.42 11.03
C GLU A 40 -1.37 -0.39 9.52
N ASP A 41 -0.87 0.62 8.81
CA ASP A 41 -1.03 0.71 7.35
C ASP A 41 -0.34 -0.47 6.63
N LEU A 42 0.84 -0.90 7.13
CA LEU A 42 1.53 -2.09 6.62
C LEU A 42 0.76 -3.39 6.91
N LYS A 43 0.22 -3.55 8.12
CA LYS A 43 -0.59 -4.70 8.51
C LYS A 43 -1.83 -4.81 7.63
N LEU A 44 -2.54 -3.71 7.43
CA LEU A 44 -3.74 -3.65 6.59
C LEU A 44 -3.43 -4.03 5.14
N ALA A 45 -2.31 -3.54 4.58
CA ALA A 45 -1.90 -3.90 3.23
C ALA A 45 -1.56 -5.40 3.10
N ARG A 46 -0.92 -5.99 4.12
CA ARG A 46 -0.61 -7.43 4.15
C ARG A 46 -1.86 -8.30 4.28
N GLU A 47 -2.81 -7.91 5.13
CA GLU A 47 -4.09 -8.60 5.27
C GLU A 47 -4.85 -8.61 3.93
N ARG A 48 -4.90 -7.46 3.23
CA ARG A 48 -5.51 -7.36 1.91
C ARG A 48 -4.80 -8.21 0.86
N LEU A 49 -3.47 -8.33 0.95
CA LEU A 49 -2.68 -9.20 0.07
C LEU A 49 -2.98 -10.69 0.32
N SER A 50 -3.08 -11.11 1.59
CA SER A 50 -3.46 -12.48 1.97
C SER A 50 -4.82 -12.86 1.38
N LYS A 51 -5.81 -11.95 1.56
CA LYS A 51 -7.16 -12.08 0.99
C LYS A 51 -7.14 -12.18 -0.53
N LEU A 52 -6.30 -11.40 -1.21
CA LEU A 52 -6.14 -11.46 -2.67
C LEU A 52 -5.62 -12.84 -3.15
N ARG A 53 -4.72 -13.46 -2.38
CA ARG A 53 -4.09 -14.74 -2.72
C ARG A 53 -4.87 -15.97 -2.28
N GLY A 54 -5.97 -15.78 -1.56
CA GLY A 54 -6.75 -16.88 -0.98
C GLY A 54 -6.07 -17.57 0.20
N GLU A 55 -5.04 -16.94 0.77
CA GLU A 55 -4.38 -17.40 2.00
C GLU A 55 -5.20 -16.86 3.18
N GLN A 56 -5.89 -17.76 3.91
CA GLN A 56 -6.54 -17.45 5.20
C GLN A 56 -5.63 -17.79 6.36
#